data_AF-A0A725BX40-F1
#
_entry.id   AF-A0A725BX40-F1
#
_cell.length_a   1.000
_cell.length_b   1.000
_cell.length_c   1.000
_cell.angle_alpha   90.00
_cell.angle_beta   90.00
_cell.angle_gamma   90.00
#
_symmetry.space_group_name_H-M   'P 1'
#
loop_
_entity.id
_entity.type
_entity.pdbx_description
1 polymer ?
#
loop_
_entity_poly.entity_id
_entity_poly.type
_entity_poly.pdbx_seq_one_letter_code
_entity_poly.pdbx_strand_id
1 'polypeptide(L)'
;MIAGGELNKKQLAELRNALASMELPPQKRQRLIWRLAKYGVIAAAKRHVRNQESPDGQKWPGRKTKRKGKMLRNLPKLLHIREMPEIQAVRIYLQGGGYRNGETPVPAGTVGYAQQNGMRVKVSRSSQPRKADAGKMATPAQAKKLRALGYRVRTGKRWKKPTLGDITRTMPYSQAGLLIRKLSGKAVKTSWT
;
A
#
# COMPACT_ATOMS: atom_id res chain seq x y z
N MET A 1 -17.45 37.39 -12.85
CA MET A 1 -17.60 36.04 -13.44
C MET A 1 -17.07 35.01 -12.46
N ILE A 2 -17.94 34.10 -11.99
CA ILE A 2 -17.58 32.95 -11.16
C ILE A 2 -17.46 31.76 -12.11
N ALA A 3 -16.24 31.43 -12.53
CA ALA A 3 -15.96 30.19 -13.23
C ALA A 3 -15.32 29.24 -12.22
N GLY A 4 -16.08 28.28 -11.71
CA GLY A 4 -15.53 27.16 -10.92
C GLY A 4 -15.67 27.23 -9.39
N GLY A 5 -16.74 27.79 -8.81
CA GLY A 5 -17.08 27.56 -7.39
C GLY A 5 -16.06 28.03 -6.34
N GLU A 6 -15.00 28.71 -6.76
CA GLU A 6 -13.98 29.32 -5.91
C GLU A 6 -14.30 30.80 -5.73
N LEU A 7 -14.21 31.27 -4.48
CA LEU A 7 -14.30 32.69 -4.17
C LEU A 7 -13.08 33.41 -4.76
N ASN A 8 -13.27 34.52 -5.47
CA ASN A 8 -12.14 35.38 -5.85
C ASN A 8 -11.43 35.87 -4.57
N LYS A 9 -10.13 36.16 -4.63
CA LYS A 9 -9.30 36.66 -3.51
C LYS A 9 -10.00 37.78 -2.70
N LYS A 10 -10.69 38.70 -3.38
CA LYS A 10 -11.48 39.77 -2.72
C LYS A 10 -12.66 39.21 -1.91
N GLN A 11 -13.48 38.36 -2.51
CA GLN A 11 -14.61 37.71 -1.84
C GLN A 11 -14.17 36.80 -0.68
N LEU A 12 -13.02 36.13 -0.83
CA LEU A 12 -12.41 35.33 0.24
C LEU A 12 -11.96 36.22 1.41
N ALA A 13 -11.35 37.37 1.13
CA ALA A 13 -10.94 38.34 2.13
C ALA A 13 -12.14 38.94 2.86
N GLU A 14 -13.19 39.34 2.12
CA GLU A 14 -14.45 39.83 2.69
C GLU A 14 -15.12 38.77 3.57
N LEU A 15 -15.18 37.52 3.13
CA LEU A 15 -15.70 36.42 3.95
C LEU A 15 -14.87 36.22 5.22
N ARG A 16 -13.54 36.27 5.14
CA ARG A 16 -12.66 36.17 6.31
C ARG A 16 -12.87 37.31 7.28
N ASN A 17 -13.00 38.54 6.79
CA ASN A 17 -13.26 39.72 7.60
C ASN A 17 -14.63 39.62 8.27
N ALA A 18 -15.67 39.20 7.53
CA ALA A 18 -17.00 38.98 8.08
C ALA A 18 -17.02 37.88 9.15
N LEU A 19 -16.27 36.80 8.95
CA LEU A 19 -16.14 35.72 9.94
C LEU A 19 -15.37 36.17 11.19
N ALA A 20 -14.36 37.02 11.03
CA ALA A 20 -13.58 37.57 12.13
C ALA A 20 -14.38 38.63 12.92
N SER A 21 -15.22 39.41 12.23
CA SER A 21 -16.08 40.42 12.86
C SER A 21 -17.32 39.83 13.52
N MET A 22 -17.72 38.61 13.15
CA MET A 22 -18.78 37.90 13.87
C MET A 22 -18.23 37.44 15.23
N GLU A 23 -18.71 38.07 16.31
CA GLU A 23 -18.56 37.57 17.68
C GLU A 23 -19.39 36.29 17.88
N LEU A 24 -18.97 35.21 17.24
CA LEU A 24 -19.62 33.90 17.41
C LEU A 24 -19.25 33.32 18.77
N PRO A 25 -20.25 32.93 19.59
CA PRO A 25 -20.03 32.09 20.76
C PRO A 25 -19.20 30.85 20.39
N PRO A 26 -18.32 30.35 21.28
CA PRO A 26 -17.40 29.26 20.96
C PRO A 26 -18.07 28.03 20.34
N GLN A 27 -19.26 27.65 20.81
CA GLN A 27 -20.03 26.53 20.27
C GLN A 27 -20.51 26.78 18.83
N LYS A 28 -20.97 27.99 18.50
CA LYS A 28 -21.41 28.34 17.14
C LYS A 28 -20.24 28.36 16.18
N ARG A 29 -19.09 28.87 16.64
CA ARG A 29 -17.82 28.85 15.88
C ARG A 29 -17.38 27.41 15.60
N GLN A 30 -17.36 26.55 16.61
CA GLN A 30 -17.00 25.15 16.46
C GLN A 30 -17.94 24.44 15.47
N ARG A 31 -19.25 24.67 15.59
CA ARG A 31 -20.26 24.12 14.67
C ARG A 31 -20.05 24.60 13.23
N LEU A 32 -19.67 25.86 13.03
CA LEU A 32 -19.35 26.41 11.73
C LEU A 32 -18.13 25.70 11.13
N ILE A 33 -17.04 25.57 11.88
CA ILE A 33 -15.82 24.87 11.45
C ILE A 33 -16.13 23.43 11.07
N TRP A 34 -16.94 22.73 11.87
CA TRP A 34 -17.40 21.39 11.54
C TRP A 34 -18.17 21.34 10.22
N ARG A 35 -19.09 22.29 9.99
CA ARG A 35 -19.86 22.37 8.74
C ARG A 35 -18.96 22.64 7.54
N LEU A 36 -17.97 23.53 7.66
CA LEU A 36 -16.98 23.79 6.62
C LEU A 36 -16.17 22.53 6.29
N ALA A 37 -15.75 21.78 7.31
CA ALA A 37 -15.06 20.51 7.10
C ALA A 37 -15.97 19.46 6.40
N LYS A 38 -17.21 19.30 6.88
CA LYS A 38 -18.16 18.29 6.39
C LYS A 38 -18.67 18.56 4.99
N TYR A 39 -19.15 19.78 4.75
CA TYR A 39 -19.87 20.14 3.53
C TYR A 39 -19.01 20.92 2.53
N GLY A 40 -17.92 21.54 2.98
CA GLY A 40 -16.92 22.14 2.10
C GLY A 40 -15.85 21.12 1.74
N VAL A 41 -14.91 20.89 2.66
CA VAL A 41 -13.67 20.15 2.40
C VAL A 41 -13.93 18.70 1.95
N ILE A 42 -14.72 17.93 2.72
CA ILE A 42 -14.98 16.52 2.39
C ILE A 42 -15.82 16.39 1.11
N ALA A 43 -16.78 17.29 0.88
CA ALA A 43 -17.58 17.26 -0.35
C ALA A 43 -16.74 17.59 -1.58
N ALA A 44 -15.87 18.60 -1.49
CA ALA A 44 -14.91 18.94 -2.52
C ALA A 44 -13.97 17.75 -2.79
N ALA A 45 -13.37 17.16 -1.76
CA ALA A 45 -12.50 15.99 -1.90
C ALA A 45 -13.20 14.82 -2.62
N LYS A 46 -14.46 14.53 -2.27
CA LYS A 46 -15.29 13.52 -2.97
C LYS A 46 -15.51 13.86 -4.44
N ARG A 47 -15.70 15.13 -4.79
CA ARG A 47 -15.87 15.60 -6.17
C ARG A 47 -14.57 15.48 -6.96
N HIS A 48 -13.47 16.05 -6.46
CA HIS A 48 -12.16 16.03 -7.12
C HIS A 48 -11.67 14.59 -7.35
N VAL A 49 -11.77 13.72 -6.34
CA VAL A 49 -11.40 12.30 -6.50
C VAL A 49 -12.33 11.58 -7.49
N ARG A 50 -13.62 11.90 -7.54
CA ARG A 50 -14.54 11.32 -8.54
C ARG A 50 -14.16 11.74 -9.95
N ASN A 51 -13.71 12.98 -10.12
CA ASN A 51 -13.27 13.53 -11.40
C ASN A 51 -11.82 13.17 -11.75
N GLN A 52 -11.07 12.60 -10.79
CA GLN A 52 -9.63 12.34 -10.92
C GLN A 52 -8.85 13.64 -11.11
N GLU A 53 -9.09 14.61 -10.24
CA GLU A 53 -8.51 15.95 -10.30
C GLU A 53 -7.87 16.30 -8.95
N SER A 54 -6.85 17.15 -8.98
CA SER A 54 -6.28 17.80 -7.80
C SER A 54 -7.29 18.81 -7.22
N PRO A 55 -7.05 19.32 -5.99
CA PRO A 55 -7.86 20.41 -5.44
C PRO A 55 -7.94 21.63 -6.36
N ASP A 56 -6.86 21.92 -7.09
CA ASP A 56 -6.77 23.03 -8.05
C ASP A 56 -7.42 22.71 -9.42
N GLY A 57 -8.07 21.56 -9.55
CA GLY A 57 -8.76 21.14 -10.78
C GLY A 57 -7.86 20.47 -11.83
N GLN A 58 -6.57 20.28 -11.58
CA GLN A 58 -5.67 19.62 -12.53
C GLN A 58 -5.97 18.12 -12.60
N LYS A 59 -6.20 17.59 -13.80
CA LYS A 59 -6.43 16.14 -13.99
C LYS A 59 -5.21 15.33 -13.57
N TRP A 60 -5.47 14.23 -12.85
CA TRP A 60 -4.45 13.28 -12.46
C TRP A 60 -3.90 12.53 -13.68
N PRO A 61 -2.61 12.18 -13.66
CA PRO A 61 -2.09 11.23 -14.62
C PRO A 61 -2.81 9.89 -14.50
N GLY A 62 -2.93 9.19 -15.63
CA GLY A 62 -3.46 7.84 -15.66
C GLY A 62 -2.65 6.87 -14.81
N ARG A 63 -3.22 5.70 -14.53
CA ARG A 63 -2.50 4.64 -13.80
C ARG A 63 -1.27 4.21 -14.58
N LYS A 64 -0.15 3.99 -13.87
CA LYS A 64 1.06 3.38 -14.46
C LYS A 64 0.84 1.93 -14.94
N THR A 65 -0.20 1.26 -14.42
CA THR A 65 -0.56 -0.11 -14.81
C THR A 65 -1.53 -0.13 -15.98
N LYS A 66 -1.64 -1.25 -16.71
CA LYS A 66 -2.63 -1.46 -17.78
C LYS A 66 -4.12 -1.38 -17.36
N ARG A 67 -4.41 -1.29 -16.05
CA ARG A 67 -5.79 -1.20 -15.53
C ARG A 67 -6.39 0.19 -15.76
N LYS A 68 -7.65 0.25 -16.22
CA LYS A 68 -8.35 1.50 -16.60
C LYS A 68 -9.27 2.10 -15.51
N GLY A 69 -9.27 1.57 -14.29
CA GLY A 69 -10.18 2.05 -13.23
C GLY A 69 -9.80 3.42 -12.64
N LYS A 70 -10.75 4.17 -12.09
CA LYS A 70 -10.48 5.42 -11.34
C LYS A 70 -9.67 5.15 -10.07
N MET A 71 -8.72 6.02 -9.72
CA MET A 71 -7.89 5.95 -8.52
C MET A 71 -8.64 6.46 -7.29
N LEU A 72 -8.38 5.85 -6.13
CA LEU A 72 -8.82 6.34 -4.81
C LEU A 72 -10.33 6.59 -4.62
N ARG A 73 -11.22 6.09 -5.49
CA ARG A 73 -12.67 6.43 -5.48
C ARG A 73 -13.38 6.18 -4.14
N ASN A 74 -12.90 5.22 -3.35
CA ASN A 74 -13.47 4.89 -2.04
C ASN A 74 -12.77 5.60 -0.87
N LEU A 75 -11.58 6.18 -1.08
CA LEU A 75 -10.79 6.78 -0.01
C LEU A 75 -11.51 7.97 0.66
N PRO A 76 -12.16 8.91 -0.08
CA PRO A 76 -12.89 10.02 0.54
C PRO A 76 -14.13 9.60 1.35
N LYS A 77 -14.61 8.36 1.20
CA LYS A 77 -15.71 7.83 2.04
C LYS A 77 -15.24 7.54 3.47
N LEU A 78 -13.93 7.44 3.66
CA LEU A 78 -13.28 7.10 4.92
C LEU A 78 -12.78 8.35 5.66
N LEU A 79 -13.15 9.55 5.21
CA LEU A 79 -12.81 10.80 5.88
C LEU A 79 -13.74 10.99 7.08
N HIS A 80 -13.15 10.98 8.27
CA HIS A 80 -13.80 11.27 9.53
C HIS A 80 -13.39 12.65 10.04
N ILE A 81 -14.29 13.23 10.84
CA ILE A 81 -14.11 14.52 11.49
C ILE A 81 -14.03 14.25 12.98
N ARG A 82 -12.95 14.74 13.61
CA ARG A 82 -12.85 14.86 15.06
C ARG A 82 -12.85 16.33 15.43
N GLU A 83 -13.78 16.73 16.28
CA GLU A 83 -13.83 18.08 16.86
C GLU A 83 -12.71 18.25 17.89
N MET A 84 -12.12 19.45 17.93
CA MET A 84 -11.08 19.86 18.87
C MET A 84 -11.44 21.25 19.42
N PRO A 85 -12.45 21.33 20.30
CA PRO A 85 -13.00 22.61 20.77
C PRO A 85 -11.98 23.45 21.54
N GLU A 86 -11.00 22.83 22.20
CA GLU A 86 -9.99 23.50 23.02
C GLU A 86 -9.13 24.47 22.20
N ILE A 87 -8.87 24.11 20.94
CA ILE A 87 -8.11 24.93 19.98
C ILE A 87 -8.99 25.46 18.85
N GLN A 88 -10.32 25.39 19.03
CA GLN A 88 -11.32 25.82 18.04
C GLN A 88 -11.04 25.27 16.64
N ALA A 89 -10.76 23.97 16.54
CA ALA A 89 -10.39 23.33 15.30
C ALA A 89 -11.13 22.01 15.06
N VAL A 90 -10.94 21.49 13.86
CA VAL A 90 -11.38 20.16 13.46
C VAL A 90 -10.22 19.42 12.83
N ARG A 91 -10.02 18.17 13.22
CA ARG A 91 -9.10 17.25 12.56
C ARG A 91 -9.85 16.38 11.56
N ILE A 92 -9.43 16.42 10.31
CA ILE A 92 -9.88 15.49 9.28
C ILE A 92 -8.84 14.37 9.17
N TYR A 93 -9.29 13.12 9.23
CA TYR A 93 -8.40 11.97 9.15
C TYR A 93 -9.09 10.79 8.44
N LEU A 94 -8.27 9.87 7.92
CA LEU A 94 -8.75 8.64 7.30
C LEU A 94 -8.88 7.53 8.34
N GLN A 95 -10.04 6.90 8.43
CA GLN A 95 -10.29 5.79 9.34
C GLN A 95 -11.01 4.64 8.63
N GLY A 96 -10.62 3.41 8.97
CA GLY A 96 -11.19 2.20 8.37
C GLY A 96 -10.72 1.97 6.94
N GLY A 97 -11.60 1.39 6.12
CA GLY A 97 -11.29 0.92 4.78
C GLY A 97 -10.67 -0.47 4.80
N GLY A 98 -11.34 -1.45 4.19
CA GLY A 98 -10.86 -2.83 4.07
C GLY A 98 -9.71 -2.97 3.06
N TYR A 99 -8.74 -2.06 3.06
CA TYR A 99 -7.55 -2.18 2.24
C TYR A 99 -6.64 -3.27 2.80
N ARG A 100 -5.99 -3.99 1.90
CA ARG A 100 -5.11 -5.11 2.24
C ARG A 100 -3.97 -5.23 1.25
N ASN A 101 -2.84 -5.72 1.73
CA ASN A 101 -1.73 -6.17 0.93
C ASN A 101 -1.58 -7.68 1.17
N GLY A 102 -2.11 -8.49 0.26
CA GLY A 102 -2.32 -9.92 0.51
C GLY A 102 -3.33 -10.13 1.65
N GLU A 103 -2.91 -10.84 2.69
CA GLU A 103 -3.69 -11.11 3.90
C GLU A 103 -3.53 -10.00 4.96
N THR A 104 -2.56 -9.11 4.81
CA THR A 104 -2.27 -8.08 5.81
C THR A 104 -3.19 -6.86 5.60
N PRO A 105 -3.96 -6.42 6.60
CA PRO A 105 -4.74 -5.20 6.52
C PRO A 105 -3.82 -3.97 6.43
N VAL A 106 -4.23 -2.98 5.64
CA VAL A 106 -3.48 -1.74 5.45
C VAL A 106 -4.37 -0.55 5.80
N PRO A 107 -3.95 0.35 6.71
CA PRO A 107 -4.74 1.53 7.03
C PRO A 107 -4.96 2.43 5.80
N ALA A 108 -6.16 3.01 5.67
CA ALA A 108 -6.47 3.96 4.60
C ALA A 108 -5.51 5.16 4.55
N GLY A 109 -5.05 5.64 5.72
CA GLY A 109 -4.04 6.70 5.81
C GLY A 109 -2.74 6.34 5.07
N THR A 110 -2.24 5.12 5.27
CA THR A 110 -1.04 4.61 4.59
C THR A 110 -1.26 4.53 3.08
N VAL A 111 -2.44 4.07 2.63
CA VAL A 111 -2.79 4.03 1.20
C VAL A 111 -2.80 5.43 0.60
N GLY A 112 -3.45 6.40 1.26
CA GLY A 112 -3.49 7.79 0.81
C GLY A 112 -2.09 8.40 0.71
N TYR A 113 -1.29 8.24 1.76
CA TYR A 113 0.08 8.75 1.80
C TYR A 113 0.95 8.16 0.69
N ALA A 114 0.91 6.83 0.52
CA ALA A 114 1.68 6.12 -0.51
C ALA A 114 1.31 6.53 -1.94
N GLN A 115 0.05 6.89 -2.18
CA GLN A 115 -0.39 7.37 -3.49
C GLN A 115 0.04 8.80 -3.77
N GLN A 116 0.06 9.66 -2.75
CA GLN A 116 0.44 11.06 -2.89
C GLN A 116 1.96 11.24 -3.03
N ASN A 117 2.73 10.63 -2.12
CA ASN A 117 4.17 10.86 -2.00
C ASN A 117 5.01 9.75 -2.67
N GLY A 118 4.35 8.71 -3.16
CA GLY A 118 5.02 7.45 -3.46
C GLY A 118 5.35 6.68 -2.17
N MET A 119 5.82 5.45 -2.34
CA MET A 119 6.26 4.62 -1.23
C MET A 119 7.47 3.78 -1.66
N ARG A 120 8.53 3.83 -0.87
CA ARG A 120 9.67 2.91 -0.99
C ARG A 120 9.61 1.95 0.19
N VAL A 121 9.60 0.65 -0.11
CA VAL A 121 9.54 -0.39 0.92
C VAL A 121 10.75 -1.28 0.79
N LYS A 122 11.50 -1.43 1.87
CA LYS A 122 12.53 -2.45 1.98
C LYS A 122 11.85 -3.77 2.36
N VAL A 123 11.86 -4.74 1.45
CA VAL A 123 11.36 -6.08 1.73
C VAL A 123 12.51 -6.91 2.28
N SER A 124 12.35 -7.45 3.48
CA SER A 124 13.34 -8.35 4.08
C SER A 124 12.93 -9.81 3.94
N ARG A 125 13.91 -10.71 3.97
CA ARG A 125 13.67 -12.16 3.95
C ARG A 125 12.93 -12.64 5.21
N SER A 126 13.13 -11.99 6.36
CA SER A 126 12.46 -12.34 7.62
C SER A 126 11.00 -11.87 7.65
N SER A 127 10.69 -10.75 6.99
CA SER A 127 9.32 -10.21 6.92
C SER A 127 8.39 -10.96 5.95
N GLN A 128 8.90 -11.96 5.22
CA GLN A 128 8.12 -12.76 4.28
C GLN A 128 7.80 -14.12 4.91
N PRO A 129 6.53 -14.43 5.24
CA PRO A 129 6.17 -15.72 5.79
C PRO A 129 6.48 -16.81 4.78
N ARG A 130 7.22 -17.84 5.21
CA ARG A 130 7.45 -19.02 4.38
C ARG A 130 6.27 -19.95 4.53
N LYS A 131 5.49 -20.14 3.47
CA LYS A 131 4.59 -21.30 3.39
C LYS A 131 5.47 -22.54 3.30
N ALA A 132 5.34 -23.43 4.28
CA ALA A 132 5.94 -24.76 4.19
C ALA A 132 5.10 -25.56 3.20
N ASP A 133 5.66 -25.84 2.01
CA ASP A 133 5.04 -26.73 1.03
C ASP A 133 5.14 -28.18 1.57
N ALA A 134 4.33 -28.52 2.57
CA ALA A 134 4.29 -29.84 3.18
C ALA A 134 3.93 -30.89 2.11
N GLY A 135 4.70 -31.97 2.03
CA GLY A 135 4.49 -33.06 1.07
C GLY A 135 4.92 -32.79 -0.37
N LYS A 136 5.37 -31.57 -0.71
CA LYS A 136 5.82 -31.27 -2.08
C LYS A 136 7.23 -31.81 -2.32
N MET A 137 7.39 -32.60 -3.37
CA MET A 137 8.68 -33.14 -3.78
C MET A 137 9.46 -32.19 -4.69
N ALA A 138 10.76 -32.44 -4.83
CA ALA A 138 11.65 -31.64 -5.65
C ALA A 138 11.17 -31.56 -7.10
N THR A 139 11.25 -30.37 -7.70
CA THR A 139 10.87 -30.19 -9.11
C THR A 139 11.96 -30.71 -10.06
N PRO A 140 11.61 -31.06 -11.32
CA PRO A 140 12.62 -31.44 -12.32
C PRO A 140 13.71 -30.38 -12.51
N ALA A 141 13.36 -29.09 -12.39
CA ALA A 141 14.31 -27.98 -12.47
C ALA A 141 15.31 -27.99 -11.29
N GLN A 142 14.84 -28.25 -10.07
CA GLN A 142 15.71 -28.38 -8.90
C GLN A 142 16.63 -29.60 -9.04
N ALA A 143 16.10 -30.73 -9.50
CA ALA A 143 16.89 -31.94 -9.74
C ALA A 143 17.98 -31.72 -10.80
N LYS A 144 17.66 -31.08 -11.94
CA LYS A 144 18.65 -30.67 -12.96
C LYS A 144 19.72 -29.77 -12.34
N LYS A 145 19.31 -28.79 -11.52
CA LYS A 145 20.24 -27.85 -10.89
C LYS A 145 21.17 -28.52 -9.89
N LEU A 146 20.66 -29.40 -9.03
CA LEU A 146 21.46 -30.19 -8.08
C LEU A 146 22.50 -31.04 -8.80
N ARG A 147 22.11 -31.72 -9.88
CA ARG A 147 23.03 -32.52 -10.70
C ARG A 147 24.10 -31.67 -11.38
N ALA A 148 23.76 -30.44 -11.80
CA ALA A 148 24.72 -29.49 -12.36
C ALA A 148 25.69 -28.95 -11.30
N LEU A 149 25.22 -28.76 -10.06
CA LEU A 149 26.02 -28.34 -8.91
C LEU A 149 26.83 -29.49 -8.27
N GLY A 150 26.89 -30.66 -8.89
CA GLY A 150 27.71 -31.78 -8.41
C GLY A 150 27.13 -32.55 -7.22
N TYR A 151 25.82 -32.44 -6.94
CA TYR A 151 25.17 -33.22 -5.88
C TYR A 151 25.37 -34.74 -6.08
N ARG A 152 25.79 -35.43 -5.02
CA ARG A 152 26.01 -36.89 -4.97
C ARG A 152 25.32 -37.47 -3.75
N VAL A 153 24.83 -38.69 -3.88
CA VAL A 153 24.23 -39.48 -2.80
C VAL A 153 25.12 -40.70 -2.56
N ARG A 154 25.26 -41.09 -1.30
CA ARG A 154 26.00 -42.30 -0.93
C ARG A 154 25.06 -43.51 -1.07
N THR A 155 25.50 -44.51 -1.82
CA THR A 155 24.80 -45.78 -1.96
C THR A 155 25.77 -46.89 -1.57
N GLY A 156 25.58 -47.45 -0.37
CA GLY A 156 26.54 -48.37 0.25
C GLY A 156 27.91 -47.72 0.46
N LYS A 157 28.96 -48.31 -0.14
CA LYS A 157 30.34 -47.82 -0.05
C LYS A 157 30.71 -46.75 -1.10
N ARG A 158 29.85 -46.47 -2.10
CA ARG A 158 30.20 -45.60 -3.24
C ARG A 158 29.36 -44.31 -3.28
N TRP A 159 29.94 -43.25 -3.82
CA TRP A 159 29.24 -42.01 -4.14
C TRP A 159 28.69 -42.08 -5.57
N LYS A 160 27.38 -41.85 -5.73
CA LYS A 160 26.71 -41.87 -7.03
C LYS A 160 26.08 -40.51 -7.31
N LYS A 161 26.09 -40.10 -8.59
CA LYS A 161 25.28 -38.98 -9.08
C LYS A 161 23.84 -39.48 -9.26
N PRO A 162 22.86 -39.01 -8.46
CA PRO A 162 21.49 -39.49 -8.57
C PRO A 162 20.86 -39.10 -9.92
N THR A 163 19.89 -39.90 -10.37
CA THR A 163 19.10 -39.57 -11.56
C THR A 163 18.10 -38.46 -11.25
N LEU A 164 17.47 -37.91 -12.28
CA LEU A 164 16.42 -36.90 -12.09
C LEU A 164 15.24 -37.49 -11.29
N GLY A 165 14.78 -38.69 -11.68
CA GLY A 165 13.68 -39.39 -11.03
C GLY A 165 13.95 -39.72 -9.56
N ASP A 166 15.18 -40.12 -9.23
CA ASP A 166 15.56 -40.39 -7.83
C ASP A 166 15.35 -39.15 -6.96
N ILE A 167 15.82 -37.98 -7.42
CA ILE A 167 15.70 -36.73 -6.69
C ILE A 167 14.22 -36.33 -6.57
N THR A 168 13.46 -36.34 -7.68
CA THR A 168 12.06 -35.90 -7.66
C THR A 168 11.15 -36.84 -6.88
N ARG A 169 11.51 -38.11 -6.71
CA ARG A 169 10.72 -39.10 -5.95
C ARG A 169 11.07 -39.17 -4.46
N THR A 170 12.31 -38.86 -4.08
CA THR A 170 12.79 -39.07 -2.69
C THR A 170 13.11 -37.79 -1.94
N MET A 171 13.36 -36.68 -2.64
CA MET A 171 13.77 -35.43 -2.02
C MET A 171 12.61 -34.45 -1.88
N PRO A 172 12.29 -33.98 -0.66
CA PRO A 172 11.39 -32.87 -0.45
C PRO A 172 11.87 -31.58 -1.15
N TYR A 173 10.92 -30.78 -1.62
CA TYR A 173 11.17 -29.51 -2.30
C TYR A 173 12.04 -28.54 -1.49
N SER A 174 11.78 -28.46 -0.17
CA SER A 174 12.51 -27.61 0.77
C SER A 174 13.96 -28.05 0.93
N GLN A 175 14.21 -29.36 1.01
CA GLN A 175 15.55 -29.94 1.11
C GLN A 175 16.35 -29.70 -0.17
N ALA A 176 15.73 -29.90 -1.34
CA ALA A 176 16.36 -29.63 -2.63
C ALA A 176 16.79 -28.16 -2.76
N GLY A 177 15.91 -27.23 -2.40
CA GLY A 177 16.22 -25.80 -2.39
C GLY A 177 17.37 -25.43 -1.44
N LEU A 178 17.40 -26.02 -0.25
CA LEU A 178 18.48 -25.81 0.72
C LEU A 178 19.84 -26.31 0.18
N LEU A 179 19.86 -27.51 -0.40
CA LEU A 179 21.07 -28.10 -0.99
C LEU A 179 21.58 -27.29 -2.17
N ILE A 180 20.70 -26.86 -3.08
CA ILE A 180 21.07 -25.95 -4.17
C ILE A 180 21.73 -24.69 -3.62
N ARG A 181 21.15 -24.09 -2.57
CA ARG A 181 21.70 -22.88 -1.95
C ARG A 181 23.11 -23.12 -1.42
N LYS A 182 23.32 -24.19 -0.63
CA LYS A 182 24.63 -24.54 -0.06
C LYS A 182 25.67 -24.81 -1.16
N LEU A 183 25.30 -25.61 -2.17
CA LEU A 183 26.21 -25.99 -3.25
C LEU A 183 26.47 -24.84 -4.25
N SER A 184 25.58 -23.86 -4.35
CA SER A 184 25.76 -22.73 -5.28
C SER A 184 26.84 -21.74 -4.85
N GLY A 185 27.25 -21.73 -3.57
CA GLY A 185 28.24 -20.79 -3.03
C GLY A 185 27.83 -19.31 -3.06
N LYS A 186 26.60 -18.99 -3.47
CA LYS A 186 26.14 -17.59 -3.62
C LYS A 186 25.72 -17.00 -2.28
N ALA A 187 26.17 -15.77 -2.02
CA ALA A 187 25.71 -14.98 -0.89
C ALA A 187 24.18 -14.83 -0.92
N VAL A 188 23.55 -15.05 0.23
CA VAL A 188 22.10 -15.01 0.36
C VAL A 188 21.65 -13.56 0.44
N LYS A 189 20.90 -13.08 -0.55
CA LYS A 189 20.21 -11.78 -0.45
C LYS A 189 19.22 -11.82 0.73
N THR A 190 19.36 -10.88 1.64
CA THR A 190 18.53 -10.74 2.85
C THR A 190 17.49 -9.63 2.72
N SER A 191 17.68 -8.70 1.78
CA SER A 191 16.72 -7.62 1.50
C SER A 191 16.69 -7.23 0.03
N TRP A 192 15.55 -6.67 -0.38
CA TRP A 192 15.29 -6.06 -1.67
C TRP A 192 14.70 -4.66 -1.45
N THR A 193 15.03 -3.73 -2.34
CA THR A 193 14.57 -2.33 -2.34
C THR A 193 13.98 -1.98 -3.69
#